data_AF-A0A6J6G3W6-F1
#
_entry.id   AF-A0A6J6G3W6-F1
#
_cell.length_a   1.000
_cell.length_b   1.000
_cell.length_c   1.000
_cell.angle_alpha   90.00
_cell.angle_beta   90.00
_cell.angle_gamma   90.00
#
_symmetry.space_group_name_H-M   'P 1'
#
loop_
_entity.id
_entity.type
_entity.pdbx_description
1 polymer ?
#
loop_
_entity_poly.entity_id
_entity_poly.type
_entity_poly.pdbx_seq_one_letter_code
_entity_poly.pdbx_strand_id
1 'polypeptide(L)'
;MLIREQLGGVLRDIRKELGLTLSDVRDGAAISPAHLSELERGLTEPSSEVIRTIADFYQVSQADVFREASTRMAASDSVHNIKAKRNVEQLLFGEGYVIAGAESELGQSEMPDLRNVMPVVPDHIPDDLFTDEQADSHRNRAE
;
A
#
# COMPACT_ATOMS: atom_id res chain seq x y z
N MET A 1 -13.11 -6.17 19.01
CA MET A 1 -11.73 -6.55 19.41
C MET A 1 -10.77 -5.42 19.07
N LEU A 2 -9.51 -5.48 19.50
CA LEU A 2 -8.52 -4.43 19.19
C LEU A 2 -7.68 -4.83 17.97
N ILE A 3 -7.26 -3.83 17.18
CA ILE A 3 -6.53 -4.09 15.94
C ILE A 3 -5.21 -4.83 16.18
N ARG A 4 -4.48 -4.49 17.26
CA ARG A 4 -3.23 -5.19 17.62
C ARG A 4 -3.41 -6.69 17.85
N GLU A 5 -4.57 -7.12 18.33
CA GLU A 5 -4.85 -8.53 18.58
C GLU A 5 -5.01 -9.28 17.25
N GLN A 6 -5.73 -8.68 16.31
CA GLN A 6 -5.95 -9.29 15.00
C GLN A 6 -4.68 -9.27 14.17
N LEU A 7 -3.96 -8.15 14.16
CA LEU A 7 -2.69 -8.00 13.46
C LEU A 7 -1.64 -8.97 14.00
N GLY A 8 -1.51 -9.07 15.34
CA GLY A 8 -0.63 -10.03 15.98
C GLY A 8 -0.99 -11.48 15.63
N GLY A 9 -2.28 -11.81 15.63
CA GLY A 9 -2.77 -13.11 15.20
C GLY A 9 -2.41 -13.45 13.75
N VAL A 10 -2.58 -12.51 12.81
CA VAL A 10 -2.21 -12.70 11.40
C VAL A 10 -0.73 -12.97 11.25
N LEU A 11 0.12 -12.15 11.87
CA LEU A 11 1.58 -12.33 11.81
C LEU A 11 2.03 -13.66 12.42
N ARG A 12 1.38 -14.08 13.51
CA ARG A 12 1.62 -15.39 14.14
C ARG A 12 1.25 -16.55 13.20
N ASP A 13 0.13 -16.45 12.50
CA ASP A 13 -0.33 -17.50 11.60
C ASP A 13 0.60 -17.62 10.40
N ILE A 14 1.00 -16.50 9.79
CA ILE A 14 1.99 -16.48 8.70
C ILE A 14 3.30 -17.14 9.16
N ARG A 15 3.81 -16.76 10.34
CA ARG A 15 5.04 -17.34 10.89
C ARG A 15 4.94 -18.87 11.02
N LYS A 16 3.82 -19.36 11.54
CA LYS A 16 3.58 -20.80 11.73
C LYS A 16 3.44 -21.54 10.40
N GLU A 17 2.75 -20.96 9.43
CA GLU A 17 2.58 -21.53 8.10
C GLU A 17 3.92 -21.68 7.38
N LEU A 18 4.80 -20.69 7.54
CA LEU A 18 6.19 -20.74 7.06
C LEU A 18 7.08 -21.70 7.88
N GLY A 19 6.57 -22.33 8.94
CA GLY A 19 7.33 -23.22 9.81
C GLY A 19 8.40 -22.53 10.65
N LEU A 20 8.34 -21.21 10.79
CA LEU A 20 9.37 -20.41 11.45
C LEU A 20 9.17 -20.36 12.97
N THR A 21 10.26 -20.42 13.70
CA THR A 21 10.30 -20.17 15.15
C THR A 21 10.45 -18.67 15.42
N LEU A 22 10.19 -18.24 16.66
CA LEU A 22 10.48 -16.85 17.07
C LEU A 22 11.97 -16.50 16.94
N SER A 23 12.88 -17.48 17.03
CA SER A 23 14.32 -17.26 16.86
C SER A 23 14.67 -17.01 15.40
N ASP A 24 14.02 -17.70 14.45
CA ASP A 24 14.27 -17.50 13.03
C ASP A 24 13.87 -16.08 12.61
N VAL A 25 12.75 -15.59 13.13
CA VAL A 25 12.32 -14.20 12.90
C VAL A 25 13.26 -13.21 13.57
N ARG A 26 13.79 -13.50 14.76
CA ARG A 26 14.83 -12.66 15.37
C ARG A 26 16.03 -12.52 14.45
N ASP A 27 16.50 -13.63 13.91
CA ASP A 27 17.72 -13.67 13.12
C ASP A 27 17.55 -12.99 11.75
N GLY A 28 16.33 -12.99 11.18
CA GLY A 28 16.04 -12.35 9.90
C GLY A 28 15.45 -10.94 9.95
N ALA A 29 14.74 -10.58 11.02
CA ALA A 29 14.04 -9.30 11.16
C ALA A 29 14.58 -8.42 12.30
N ALA A 30 15.61 -8.89 13.03
CA ALA A 30 16.24 -8.19 14.15
C ALA A 30 15.27 -7.79 15.29
N ILE A 31 14.17 -8.53 15.46
CA ILE A 31 13.18 -8.32 16.51
C ILE A 31 13.36 -9.36 17.60
N SER A 32 13.37 -8.93 18.87
CA SER A 32 13.55 -9.88 19.97
C SER A 32 12.39 -10.90 20.04
N PRO A 33 12.64 -12.17 20.40
CA PRO A 33 11.59 -13.17 20.55
C PRO A 33 10.52 -12.77 21.58
N ALA A 34 10.93 -12.05 22.63
CA ALA A 34 10.01 -11.52 23.64
C ALA A 34 9.06 -10.49 23.05
N HIS A 35 9.60 -9.50 22.33
CA HIS A 35 8.79 -8.46 21.69
C HIS A 35 7.87 -9.03 20.61
N LEU A 36 8.38 -9.95 19.77
CA LEU A 36 7.54 -10.63 18.77
C LEU A 36 6.43 -11.47 19.44
N SER A 37 6.71 -12.14 20.54
CA SER A 37 5.70 -12.90 21.29
C SER A 37 4.62 -12.00 21.91
N GLU A 38 4.98 -10.84 22.43
CA GLU A 38 4.01 -9.84 22.90
C GLU A 38 3.13 -9.33 21.76
N LEU A 39 3.74 -8.99 20.63
CA LEU A 39 3.07 -8.56 19.42
C LEU A 39 2.07 -9.61 18.93
N GLU A 40 2.50 -10.87 18.78
CA GLU A 40 1.66 -11.98 18.30
C GLU A 40 0.48 -12.32 19.20
N ARG A 41 0.53 -11.88 20.46
CA ARG A 41 -0.55 -12.02 21.44
C ARG A 41 -1.41 -10.76 21.57
N GLY A 42 -1.10 -9.70 20.81
CA GLY A 42 -1.79 -8.42 20.92
C GLY A 42 -1.57 -7.71 22.25
N LEU A 43 -0.41 -7.91 22.90
CA LEU A 43 -0.09 -7.25 24.19
C LEU A 43 0.53 -5.86 24.00
N THR A 44 1.09 -5.59 22.83
CA THR A 44 1.69 -4.30 22.46
C THR A 44 1.12 -3.80 21.14
N GLU A 45 1.12 -2.49 20.95
CA GLU A 45 0.80 -1.86 19.66
C GLU A 45 2.08 -1.86 18.81
N PRO A 46 2.14 -2.63 17.70
CA PRO A 46 3.33 -2.64 16.86
C PRO A 46 3.49 -1.32 16.12
N SER A 47 4.72 -0.80 16.04
CA SER A 47 4.99 0.36 15.20
C SER A 47 4.92 -0.01 13.72
N SER A 48 4.65 0.98 12.86
CA SER A 48 4.61 0.78 11.41
C SER A 48 5.93 0.22 10.87
N GLU A 49 7.07 0.61 11.43
CA GLU A 49 8.40 0.10 11.07
C GLU A 49 8.55 -1.38 11.43
N VAL A 50 8.07 -1.80 12.60
CA VAL A 50 8.10 -3.21 13.03
C VAL A 50 7.24 -4.06 12.09
N ILE A 51 6.01 -3.60 11.78
CA ILE A 51 5.12 -4.30 10.86
C ILE A 51 5.77 -4.46 9.49
N ARG A 52 6.33 -3.37 8.95
CA ARG A 52 7.07 -3.40 7.68
C ARG A 52 8.21 -4.40 7.72
N THR A 53 9.03 -4.36 8.77
CA THR A 53 10.21 -5.24 8.89
C THR A 53 9.81 -6.72 8.89
N ILE A 54 8.74 -7.07 9.62
CA ILE A 54 8.24 -8.45 9.67
C ILE A 54 7.62 -8.84 8.32
N ALA A 55 6.81 -7.98 7.71
CA ALA A 55 6.17 -8.24 6.41
C ALA A 55 7.21 -8.43 5.30
N ASP A 56 8.24 -7.59 5.26
CA ASP A 56 9.36 -7.71 4.33
C ASP A 56 10.11 -9.03 4.54
N PHE A 57 10.35 -9.44 5.80
CA PHE A 57 10.97 -10.73 6.12
C PHE A 57 10.11 -11.93 5.69
N TYR A 58 8.80 -11.85 5.88
CA TYR A 58 7.85 -12.87 5.41
C TYR A 58 7.56 -12.81 3.91
N GLN A 59 8.09 -11.81 3.19
CA GLN A 59 7.84 -11.58 1.77
C GLN A 59 6.35 -11.43 1.42
N VAL A 60 5.60 -10.76 2.29
CA VAL A 60 4.17 -10.47 2.11
C VAL A 60 3.93 -8.97 2.04
N SER A 61 2.86 -8.57 1.37
CA SER A 61 2.43 -7.16 1.34
C SER A 61 1.88 -6.74 2.70
N GLN A 62 2.31 -5.58 3.20
CA GLN A 62 1.70 -4.96 4.39
C GLN A 62 0.21 -4.73 4.19
N ALA A 63 -0.22 -4.33 2.99
CA ALA A 63 -1.63 -4.10 2.70
C ALA A 63 -2.46 -5.39 2.83
N ASP A 64 -1.89 -6.54 2.45
CA ASP A 64 -2.55 -7.84 2.59
C ASP A 64 -2.67 -8.24 4.07
N VAL A 65 -1.61 -8.03 4.85
CA VAL A 65 -1.61 -8.26 6.30
C VAL A 65 -2.68 -7.41 6.99
N PHE A 66 -2.76 -6.11 6.67
CA PHE A 66 -3.78 -5.22 7.22
C PHE A 66 -5.19 -5.58 6.76
N ARG A 67 -5.36 -5.97 5.48
CA ARG A 67 -6.65 -6.42 4.95
C ARG A 67 -7.14 -7.64 5.70
N GLU A 68 -6.29 -8.64 5.90
CA GLU A 68 -6.65 -9.83 6.65
C GLU A 68 -6.98 -9.50 8.11
N ALA A 69 -6.17 -8.67 8.78
CA ALA A 69 -6.46 -8.22 10.15
C ALA A 69 -7.80 -7.47 10.24
N SER A 70 -8.11 -6.63 9.25
CA SER A 70 -9.39 -5.93 9.12
C SER A 70 -10.56 -6.90 8.94
N THR A 71 -10.42 -7.90 8.07
CA THR A 71 -11.43 -8.95 7.88
C THR A 71 -11.72 -9.70 9.16
N ARG A 72 -10.68 -10.11 9.91
CA ARG A 72 -10.84 -10.79 11.21
C ARG A 72 -11.50 -9.89 12.25
N MET A 73 -11.16 -8.61 12.27
CA MET A 73 -11.79 -7.63 13.15
C MET A 73 -13.28 -7.47 12.84
N ALA A 74 -13.65 -7.36 11.56
CA ALA A 74 -15.05 -7.26 11.13
C ALA A 74 -15.86 -8.54 11.47
N ALA A 75 -15.25 -9.71 11.33
CA ALA A 75 -15.86 -10.98 11.75
C ALA A 75 -16.10 -11.00 13.27
N SER A 76 -15.11 -10.58 14.07
CA SER A 76 -15.26 -10.42 15.51
C SER A 76 -16.38 -9.43 15.85
N ASP A 77 -16.40 -8.26 15.23
CA ASP A 77 -17.40 -7.22 15.52
C ASP A 77 -18.82 -7.70 15.23
N SER A 78 -19.00 -8.51 14.19
CA SER A 78 -20.27 -9.17 13.87
C SER A 78 -20.71 -10.13 14.98
N VAL A 79 -19.80 -10.95 15.51
CA VAL A 79 -20.09 -11.87 16.65
C VAL A 79 -20.47 -11.08 17.91
N HIS A 80 -19.85 -9.92 18.14
CA HIS A 80 -20.14 -9.06 19.28
C HIS A 80 -21.31 -8.07 19.04
N ASN A 81 -21.99 -8.18 17.89
CA ASN A 81 -23.09 -7.31 17.48
C ASN A 81 -22.73 -5.80 17.50
N ILE A 82 -21.48 -5.49 17.16
CA ILE A 82 -21.01 -4.12 16.98
C ILE A 82 -21.47 -3.66 15.60
N LYS A 83 -22.35 -2.66 15.54
CA LYS A 83 -22.86 -2.09 14.28
C LYS A 83 -22.25 -0.72 14.03
N ALA A 84 -21.59 -0.57 12.89
CA ALA A 84 -21.12 0.72 12.42
C ALA A 84 -22.30 1.64 12.11
N LYS A 85 -22.24 2.89 12.59
CA LYS A 85 -23.28 3.92 12.30
C LYS A 85 -23.10 4.57 10.94
N ARG A 86 -21.90 4.50 10.38
CA ARG A 86 -21.51 5.11 9.10
C ARG A 86 -20.72 4.09 8.31
N ASN A 87 -20.94 4.06 7.00
CA ASN A 87 -20.07 3.36 6.07
C ASN A 87 -18.88 4.28 5.76
N VAL A 88 -17.65 3.76 5.90
CA VAL A 88 -16.41 4.55 5.71
C VAL A 88 -16.21 4.91 4.24
N GLU A 89 -16.51 4.02 3.31
CA GLU A 89 -16.37 4.28 1.87
C GLU A 89 -17.32 5.40 1.43
N GLN A 90 -18.58 5.32 1.83
CA GLN A 90 -19.59 6.36 1.58
C GLN A 90 -19.19 7.70 2.22
N LEU A 91 -18.58 7.68 3.41
CA LEU A 91 -18.12 8.90 4.09
C LEU A 91 -16.95 9.56 3.37
N LEU A 92 -15.99 8.77 2.88
CA LEU A 92 -14.76 9.28 2.26
C LEU A 92 -14.95 9.66 0.79
N PHE A 93 -15.78 8.91 0.08
CA PHE A 93 -15.84 8.99 -1.38
C PHE A 93 -17.25 9.26 -1.94
N GLY A 94 -18.27 9.33 -1.08
CA GLY A 94 -19.65 9.51 -1.50
C GLY A 94 -20.28 8.26 -2.12
N GLU A 95 -21.47 8.41 -2.67
CA GLU A 95 -22.17 7.36 -3.42
C GLU A 95 -21.49 7.12 -4.78
N GLY A 96 -21.29 5.85 -5.15
CA GLY A 96 -20.80 5.47 -6.48
C GLY A 96 -19.27 5.45 -6.66
N TYR A 97 -18.50 5.54 -5.58
CA TYR A 97 -17.05 5.30 -5.66
C TYR A 97 -16.76 3.80 -5.86
N VAL A 98 -16.09 3.49 -6.97
CA VAL A 98 -15.57 2.16 -7.28
C VAL A 98 -14.04 2.21 -7.22
N ILE A 99 -13.41 1.30 -6.49
CA ILE A 99 -11.96 1.16 -6.53
C ILE A 99 -11.58 0.65 -7.92
N ALA A 100 -11.03 1.54 -8.74
CA ALA A 100 -10.47 1.18 -10.03
C ALA A 100 -9.34 0.15 -9.82
N GLY A 101 -9.59 -1.11 -10.17
CA GLY A 101 -8.60 -2.18 -10.11
C GLY A 101 -9.03 -3.48 -9.41
N ALA A 102 -10.18 -3.52 -8.75
CA ALA A 102 -10.77 -4.79 -8.29
C ALA A 102 -11.67 -5.34 -9.41
N GLU A 103 -11.07 -6.00 -10.41
CA GLU A 103 -11.75 -6.77 -11.47
C GLU A 103 -12.93 -6.07 -12.16
N SER A 104 -12.66 -4.92 -12.79
CA SER A 104 -13.42 -4.56 -13.99
C SER A 104 -12.42 -4.61 -15.13
N GLU A 105 -12.63 -5.53 -16.08
CA GLU A 105 -12.14 -5.29 -17.44
C GLU A 105 -12.74 -3.96 -17.86
N LEU A 106 -11.96 -2.88 -17.76
CA LEU A 106 -12.31 -1.59 -18.36
C LEU A 106 -12.57 -1.88 -19.84
N GLY A 107 -13.84 -2.01 -20.21
CA GLY A 107 -14.22 -2.12 -21.61
C GLY A 107 -13.63 -0.91 -22.33
N GLN A 108 -13.00 -1.12 -23.49
CA GLN A 108 -12.32 -0.05 -24.23
C GLN A 108 -13.22 1.17 -24.52
N SER A 109 -14.55 1.04 -24.37
CA SER A 109 -15.53 2.12 -24.50
C SER A 109 -15.65 3.05 -23.28
N GLU A 110 -15.12 2.70 -22.11
CA GLU A 110 -15.18 3.52 -20.89
C GLU A 110 -13.92 4.38 -20.68
N MET A 111 -12.87 4.21 -21.49
CA MET A 111 -11.74 5.13 -21.47
C MET A 111 -12.16 6.49 -22.05
N PRO A 112 -11.89 7.61 -21.36
CA PRO A 112 -12.07 8.92 -21.95
C PRO A 112 -11.16 9.04 -23.18
N ASP A 113 -11.63 9.71 -24.24
CA ASP A 113 -10.86 9.87 -25.48
C ASP A 113 -9.56 10.66 -25.20
N LEU A 114 -8.45 9.93 -25.06
CA LEU A 114 -7.14 10.48 -24.73
C LEU A 114 -6.55 11.35 -25.86
N ARG A 115 -7.18 11.35 -27.04
CA ARG A 115 -6.80 12.22 -28.17
C ARG A 115 -6.87 13.71 -27.82
N ASN A 116 -7.68 14.10 -26.84
CA ASN A 116 -7.80 15.50 -26.40
C ASN A 116 -6.99 15.81 -25.12
N VAL A 117 -6.29 14.83 -24.55
CA VAL A 117 -5.51 14.99 -23.31
C VAL A 117 -4.03 15.18 -23.59
N MET A 118 -3.55 14.75 -24.77
CA MET A 118 -2.21 15.10 -25.21
C MET A 118 -2.20 16.54 -25.75
N PRO A 119 -1.28 17.42 -25.29
CA PRO A 119 -1.04 18.66 -26.00
C PRO A 119 -0.63 18.30 -27.43
N VAL A 120 -1.25 18.95 -28.42
CA VAL A 120 -0.82 18.84 -29.82
C VAL A 120 0.63 19.30 -29.84
N VAL A 121 1.55 18.38 -30.13
CA VAL A 121 2.95 18.72 -30.37
C VAL A 121 2.95 19.57 -31.64
N PRO A 122 3.34 20.85 -31.58
CA PRO A 122 3.41 21.67 -32.78
C PRO A 122 4.39 21.03 -33.78
N ASP A 123 4.07 21.03 -35.07
CA ASP A 123 4.96 20.51 -36.14
C ASP A 123 6.31 21.23 -36.17
N HIS A 124 6.40 22.40 -35.53
CA HIS A 124 7.60 23.18 -35.35
C HIS A 124 7.58 23.79 -33.94
N ILE A 125 8.67 23.59 -33.20
CA ILE A 125 8.91 24.29 -31.93
C ILE A 125 9.26 25.74 -32.28
N PRO A 126 8.48 26.73 -31.83
CA PRO A 126 8.77 28.15 -32.07
C PRO A 126 10.20 28.54 -31.68
N ASP A 127 10.87 29.31 -32.54
CA ASP A 127 12.25 29.76 -32.32
C ASP A 127 12.42 30.60 -31.04
N ASP A 128 11.34 31.21 -30.53
CA ASP A 128 11.32 32.02 -29.30
C ASP A 128 11.32 31.19 -28.00
N LEU A 129 11.11 29.87 -28.09
CA LEU A 129 11.26 28.95 -26.95
C LEU A 129 12.72 28.57 -26.67
N PHE A 130 13.64 28.88 -27.58
CA PHE A 130 15.07 28.78 -27.35
C PHE A 130 15.58 30.12 -26.82
N THR A 131 15.94 30.18 -25.54
CA THR A 131 16.61 31.37 -24.99
C THR A 131 18.05 31.44 -25.52
N ASP A 132 18.53 32.66 -25.78
CA ASP A 132 19.86 32.95 -26.35
C ASP A 132 21.04 32.28 -25.60
N GLU A 133 20.84 31.85 -24.34
CA GLU A 133 21.84 31.08 -23.58
C GLU A 133 22.21 29.73 -24.23
N GLN A 134 21.35 29.14 -25.06
CA GLN A 134 21.62 27.85 -25.70
C GLN A 134 22.46 27.97 -27.00
N ALA A 135 22.58 29.16 -27.57
CA ALA A 135 23.36 29.41 -28.78
C ALA A 135 24.89 29.41 -28.54
N ASP A 136 25.33 29.86 -27.36
CA ASP A 136 26.78 29.96 -27.04
C ASP A 136 27.43 28.61 -26.71
N SER A 137 26.65 27.62 -26.27
CA SER A 137 27.14 26.26 -25.97
C SER A 137 27.65 25.52 -27.21
N HIS A 138 27.11 25.83 -28.40
CA HIS A 138 27.50 25.16 -29.65
C HIS A 138 28.72 25.77 -30.36
N ARG A 139 29.16 26.98 -29.99
CA ARG A 139 30.38 27.60 -30.57
C ARG A 139 31.67 27.13 -29.92
N ASN A 140 31.65 26.80 -28.63
CA ASN A 140 32.84 26.40 -27.86
C ASN A 140 33.27 24.92 -28.02
N ARG A 141 32.72 24.18 -29.00
CA ARG A 141 33.11 22.78 -29.26
C ARG A 141 33.88 22.60 -30.58
N ALA A 142 34.21 23.69 -31.27
CA ALA A 142 34.91 23.68 -32.55
C ALA A 142 36.24 24.46 -32.55
N GLU A 143 36.82 24.75 -31.39
CA GLU A 143 38.22 25.21 -31.25
C GLU A 143 39.04 24.28 -30.36
#